data_AF-A0A7W0JCT4-F1
#
_entry.id   AF-A0A7W0JCT4-F1
#
_cell.length_a   1.000
_cell.length_b   1.000
_cell.length_c   1.000
_cell.angle_alpha   90.00
_cell.angle_beta   90.00
_cell.angle_gamma   90.00
#
_symmetry.space_group_name_H-M   'P 1'
#
loop_
_entity.id
_entity.type
_entity.pdbx_description
1 polymer ?
#
loop_
_entity_poly.entity_id
_entity_poly.type
_entity_poly.pdbx_seq_one_letter_code
_entity_poly.pdbx_strand_id
1 'polypeptide(L)'
;MRTQVALSRGLEWLLSGGGPGVVVALVVVAQFLVPAIAIRDPPTRFGFQMYSGLGNVTVTVVDPTGGTREIEPSRYAIDQRAELDWTRRLPEFVCAHLDVVSVTVAQGDNRRSLTCAR
;
A
#
# COMPACT_ATOMS: atom_id res chain seq x y z
N MET A 1 32.00 -25.63 -30.66
CA MET A 1 32.04 -24.29 -31.31
C MET A 1 31.20 -24.25 -32.59
N ARG A 2 29.88 -24.50 -32.52
CA ARG A 2 28.97 -24.39 -33.69
C ARG A 2 27.70 -23.58 -33.41
N THR A 3 27.43 -23.26 -32.14
CA THR A 3 26.19 -22.62 -31.68
C THR A 3 26.21 -21.09 -31.78
N GLN A 4 27.38 -20.44 -31.75
CA GLN A 4 27.48 -18.97 -31.86
C GLN A 4 27.21 -18.44 -33.28
N VAL A 5 27.47 -19.23 -34.32
CA VAL A 5 27.32 -18.79 -35.73
C VAL A 5 25.84 -18.77 -36.17
N ALA A 6 24.99 -19.57 -35.53
CA ALA A 6 23.55 -19.58 -35.83
C ALA A 6 22.83 -18.34 -35.28
N LEU A 7 23.30 -17.83 -34.12
CA LEU A 7 22.71 -16.67 -33.45
C LEU A 7 23.03 -15.36 -34.18
N SER A 8 24.23 -15.22 -34.77
CA SER A 8 24.60 -14.04 -35.54
C SER A 8 23.83 -13.92 -36.85
N ARG A 9 23.63 -15.04 -37.56
CA ARG A 9 22.88 -15.04 -38.83
C ARG A 9 21.38 -14.78 -38.67
N GLY A 10 20.79 -15.26 -37.57
CA GLY A 10 19.38 -14.97 -37.24
C GLY A 10 19.15 -13.49 -36.93
N LEU A 11 20.10 -12.84 -36.28
CA LEU A 11 20.07 -11.41 -35.96
C LEU A 11 20.25 -10.54 -37.22
N GLU A 12 21.13 -10.94 -38.14
CA GLU A 12 21.33 -10.23 -39.41
C GLU A 12 20.10 -10.33 -40.33
N TRP A 13 19.38 -11.44 -40.35
CA TRP A 13 18.14 -11.59 -41.14
C TRP A 13 16.99 -10.74 -40.60
N LEU A 14 16.90 -10.61 -39.27
CA LEU A 14 15.94 -9.74 -38.59
C LEU A 14 16.17 -8.24 -38.84
N LEU A 15 17.41 -7.85 -39.18
CA LEU A 15 17.81 -6.46 -39.41
C LEU A 15 17.96 -6.10 -40.91
N SER A 16 18.13 -7.07 -41.81
CA SER A 16 18.37 -6.86 -43.24
C SER A 16 17.09 -6.85 -44.10
N GLY A 17 15.99 -7.46 -43.63
CA GLY A 17 14.72 -7.51 -44.34
C GLY A 17 13.74 -6.42 -43.89
N GLY A 18 13.62 -5.36 -44.68
CA GLY A 18 12.68 -4.26 -44.43
C GLY A 18 11.24 -4.73 -44.16
N GLY A 19 10.63 -4.13 -43.14
CA GLY A 19 9.21 -4.29 -42.80
C GLY A 19 8.99 -5.07 -41.49
N PRO A 20 8.76 -6.39 -41.52
CA PRO A 20 8.21 -7.12 -40.37
C PRO A 20 9.23 -7.41 -39.26
N GLY A 21 10.50 -7.66 -39.59
CA GLY A 21 11.54 -7.97 -38.59
C GLY A 21 11.82 -6.80 -37.64
N VAL A 22 11.89 -5.59 -38.19
CA VAL A 22 12.06 -4.35 -37.42
C VAL A 22 10.88 -4.10 -36.50
N VAL A 23 9.65 -4.33 -36.98
CA VAL A 23 8.43 -4.17 -36.17
C VAL A 23 8.43 -5.14 -34.99
N VAL A 24 8.77 -6.42 -35.21
CA VAL A 24 8.86 -7.42 -34.15
C VAL A 24 9.92 -7.04 -33.12
N ALA A 25 11.11 -6.63 -33.55
CA ALA A 25 12.17 -6.19 -32.65
C ALA A 25 11.73 -4.99 -31.80
N LEU A 26 11.02 -4.02 -32.39
CA LEU A 26 10.54 -2.84 -31.70
C LEU A 26 9.46 -3.20 -30.66
N VAL A 27 8.53 -4.11 -30.97
CA VAL A 27 7.51 -4.60 -30.03
C VAL A 27 8.15 -5.33 -28.85
N VAL A 28 9.15 -6.19 -29.11
CA VAL A 28 9.88 -6.89 -28.04
C VAL A 28 10.56 -5.87 -27.12
N VAL A 29 11.26 -4.88 -27.68
CA VAL A 29 11.91 -3.82 -26.90
C VAL A 29 10.90 -3.01 -26.08
N ALA A 30 9.76 -2.64 -26.67
CA ALA A 30 8.70 -1.87 -26.00
C ALA A 30 8.10 -2.62 -24.80
N GLN A 31 7.94 -3.94 -24.89
CA GLN A 31 7.40 -4.76 -23.78
C GLN A 31 8.26 -4.70 -22.52
N PHE A 32 9.57 -4.45 -22.63
CA PHE A 32 10.45 -4.29 -21.46
C PHE A 32 10.60 -2.82 -21.05
N LEU A 33 10.66 -1.89 -22.02
CA LEU A 33 10.83 -0.47 -21.73
C LEU A 33 9.62 0.16 -21.06
N VAL A 34 8.41 -0.17 -21.49
CA VAL A 34 7.17 0.37 -20.92
C VAL A 34 7.06 0.09 -19.41
N PRO A 35 7.15 -1.17 -18.93
CA PRO A 35 7.11 -1.44 -17.50
C PRO A 35 8.33 -0.89 -16.74
N ALA A 36 9.51 -0.85 -17.35
CA ALA A 36 10.70 -0.28 -16.71
C ALA A 36 10.58 1.24 -16.43
N ILE A 37 9.86 1.96 -17.29
CA ILE A 37 9.53 3.38 -17.05
C ILE A 37 8.39 3.48 -16.03
N ALA A 38 7.34 2.66 -16.15
CA ALA A 38 6.17 2.70 -15.29
C ALA A 38 6.46 2.41 -13.80
N ILE A 39 7.50 1.62 -13.50
CA ILE A 39 7.92 1.31 -12.12
C ILE A 39 8.44 2.54 -11.34
N ARG A 40 8.78 3.64 -12.02
CA ARG A 40 9.30 4.85 -11.34
C ARG A 40 8.21 5.63 -10.60
N ASP A 41 6.96 5.48 -11.01
CA ASP A 41 5.85 6.14 -10.35
C ASP A 41 5.38 5.32 -9.15
N PRO A 42 5.02 5.95 -8.02
CA PRO A 42 4.46 5.24 -6.88
C PRO A 42 3.20 4.47 -7.32
N PRO A 43 2.96 3.27 -6.76
CA PRO A 43 1.83 2.43 -7.16
C PRO A 43 0.53 3.21 -7.07
N THR A 44 -0.17 3.34 -8.20
CA THR A 44 -1.47 4.01 -8.25
C THR A 44 -2.46 3.18 -7.44
N ARG A 45 -3.11 3.80 -6.46
CA ARG A 45 -4.10 3.13 -5.60
C ARG A 45 -5.36 2.85 -6.41
N PHE A 46 -5.38 1.72 -7.11
CA PHE A 46 -6.60 1.25 -7.78
C PHE A 46 -7.57 0.69 -6.74
N GLY A 47 -8.71 1.37 -6.63
CA GLY A 47 -9.71 1.12 -5.59
C GLY A 47 -10.25 -0.31 -5.57
N PHE A 48 -10.69 -0.70 -4.37
CA PHE A 48 -11.47 -1.90 -4.02
C PHE A 48 -10.71 -3.20 -3.71
N GLN A 49 -9.50 -3.46 -4.22
CA GLN A 49 -8.78 -4.71 -3.89
C GLN A 49 -7.53 -4.55 -3.00
N MET A 50 -7.11 -3.31 -2.73
CA MET A 50 -5.93 -3.01 -1.88
C MET A 50 -6.32 -2.56 -0.46
N TYR A 51 -7.52 -2.91 0.02
CA TYR A 51 -7.97 -2.56 1.37
C TYR A 51 -7.44 -3.48 2.48
N SER A 52 -6.72 -4.56 2.14
CA SER A 52 -6.24 -5.54 3.13
C SER A 52 -5.22 -4.97 4.13
N GLY A 53 -4.62 -3.81 3.86
CA GLY A 53 -3.69 -3.14 4.78
C GLY A 53 -4.16 -1.80 5.36
N LEU A 54 -5.22 -1.20 4.82
CA LEU A 54 -5.70 0.15 5.21
C LEU A 54 -6.85 0.12 6.24
N GLY A 55 -7.42 -1.06 6.52
CA GLY A 55 -8.49 -1.23 7.49
C GLY A 55 -8.04 -1.52 8.92
N ASN A 56 -6.75 -1.76 9.16
CA ASN A 56 -6.30 -2.15 10.49
C ASN A 56 -6.13 -0.90 11.37
N VAL A 57 -7.11 -0.66 12.25
CA VAL A 57 -7.07 0.40 13.24
C VAL A 57 -6.50 -0.18 14.53
N THR A 58 -5.40 0.39 15.01
CA THR A 58 -4.82 0.04 16.31
C THR A 58 -5.17 1.12 17.32
N VAL A 59 -5.70 0.72 18.47
CA VAL A 59 -6.05 1.64 19.57
C VAL A 59 -5.30 1.25 20.82
N THR A 60 -4.43 2.14 21.27
CA THR A 60 -3.66 1.98 22.50
C THR A 60 -4.16 2.98 23.52
N VAL A 61 -4.45 2.50 24.73
CA VAL A 61 -4.89 3.35 25.85
C VAL A 61 -3.93 3.25 27.01
N VAL A 62 -3.82 4.35 27.76
CA VAL A 62 -3.07 4.40 29.01
C VAL A 62 -4.07 4.55 30.16
N ASP A 63 -4.08 3.57 31.06
CA ASP A 63 -4.93 3.55 32.24
C ASP A 63 -4.42 4.56 33.31
N PRO A 64 -5.23 4.93 34.31
CA PRO A 64 -4.85 5.85 35.40
C PRO A 64 -3.68 5.36 36.25
N THR A 65 -3.42 4.05 36.25
CA THR A 65 -2.29 3.41 36.94
C THR A 65 -0.98 3.49 36.14
N GLY A 66 -1.01 4.06 34.93
CA GLY A 66 0.11 4.10 33.99
C GLY A 66 0.27 2.84 33.13
N GLY A 67 -0.64 1.87 33.27
CA GLY A 67 -0.66 0.67 32.43
C GLY A 67 -1.01 1.03 30.98
N THR A 68 -0.26 0.49 30.01
CA THR A 68 -0.58 0.63 28.58
C THR A 68 -1.17 -0.67 28.07
N ARG A 69 -2.31 -0.59 27.38
CA ARG A 69 -2.94 -1.76 26.75
C ARG A 69 -3.53 -1.40 25.39
N GLU A 70 -3.51 -2.38 24.50
CA GLU A 70 -4.23 -2.29 23.22
C GLU A 70 -5.67 -2.74 23.42
N ILE A 71 -6.61 -2.02 22.82
CA ILE A 71 -8.03 -2.35 22.85
C ILE A 71 -8.52 -2.63 21.45
N GLU A 72 -9.42 -3.60 21.34
CA GLU A 72 -9.96 -4.00 20.05
C GLU A 72 -11.02 -2.98 19.59
N PRO A 73 -10.81 -2.28 18.46
CA PRO A 73 -11.70 -1.20 18.02
C PRO A 73 -13.11 -1.71 17.69
N SER A 74 -13.25 -2.99 17.31
CA SER A 74 -14.53 -3.65 17.00
C SER A 74 -15.52 -3.63 18.19
N ARG A 75 -15.04 -3.43 19.42
CA ARG A 75 -15.92 -3.29 20.59
C ARG A 75 -16.59 -1.91 20.69
N TYR A 76 -16.07 -0.93 19.96
CA TYR A 76 -16.48 0.48 20.03
C TYR A 76 -16.95 1.03 18.68
N ALA A 77 -16.72 0.30 17.59
CA ALA A 77 -17.21 0.60 16.26
C ALA A 77 -17.87 -0.65 15.64
N ILE A 78 -19.12 -0.52 15.21
CA ILE A 78 -19.92 -1.61 14.60
C ILE A 78 -19.27 -2.15 13.32
N ASP A 79 -18.51 -1.32 12.61
CA ASP A 79 -17.80 -1.69 11.39
C ASP A 79 -16.56 -0.80 11.21
N GLN A 80 -15.37 -1.41 11.09
CA GLN A 80 -14.09 -0.71 10.90
C GLN A 80 -13.87 -0.36 9.42
N ARG A 81 -14.81 0.40 8.86
CA ARG A 81 -14.76 0.85 7.48
C ARG A 81 -13.47 1.65 7.24
N ALA A 82 -12.64 1.18 6.30
CA ALA A 82 -11.33 1.74 6.02
C ALA A 82 -11.40 3.17 5.42
N GLU A 83 -12.53 3.53 4.82
CA GLU A 83 -12.84 4.84 4.28
C GLU A 83 -13.15 5.90 5.36
N LEU A 84 -13.40 5.49 6.60
CA LEU A 84 -13.61 6.41 7.71
C LEU A 84 -12.26 6.75 8.37
N ASP A 85 -12.04 8.04 8.61
CA ASP A 85 -10.90 8.51 9.41
C ASP A 85 -11.20 8.31 10.90
N TRP A 86 -10.75 7.16 11.42
CA TRP A 86 -10.94 6.80 12.82
C TRP A 86 -10.06 7.62 13.77
N THR A 87 -8.95 8.17 13.27
CA THR A 87 -8.07 9.02 14.08
C THR A 87 -8.77 10.31 14.52
N ARG A 88 -9.83 10.75 13.82
CA ARG A 88 -10.58 11.97 14.16
C ARG A 88 -11.68 11.80 15.21
N ARG A 89 -12.28 10.62 15.33
CA ARG A 89 -13.51 10.43 16.13
C ARG A 89 -13.33 9.44 17.27
N LEU A 90 -12.48 8.44 17.07
CA LEU A 90 -12.31 7.34 18.00
C LEU A 90 -11.61 7.78 19.30
N PRO A 91 -10.57 8.65 19.29
CA PRO A 91 -9.94 9.11 20.53
C PRO A 91 -10.93 9.82 21.47
N GLU A 92 -11.75 10.71 20.93
CA GLU A 92 -12.76 11.45 21.70
C GLU A 92 -13.82 10.51 22.27
N PHE A 93 -14.29 9.55 21.47
CA PHE A 93 -15.26 8.57 21.92
C PHE A 93 -14.71 7.70 23.06
N VAL A 94 -13.47 7.24 22.94
CA VAL A 94 -12.80 6.43 23.97
C VAL A 94 -12.58 7.24 25.25
N CYS A 95 -12.12 8.48 25.16
CA CYS A 95 -11.97 9.37 26.33
C CYS A 95 -13.32 9.64 27.03
N ALA A 96 -14.44 9.66 26.29
CA ALA A 96 -15.76 9.90 26.86
C ALA A 96 -16.38 8.66 27.55
N HIS A 97 -15.95 7.45 27.19
CA HIS A 97 -16.57 6.20 27.64
C HIS A 97 -15.68 5.32 28.52
N LEU A 98 -14.36 5.51 28.49
CA LEU A 98 -13.40 4.75 29.30
C LEU A 98 -12.66 5.68 30.25
N ASP A 99 -12.39 5.21 31.47
CA ASP A 99 -11.53 5.92 32.43
C ASP A 99 -10.06 5.68 32.07
N VAL A 100 -9.56 6.47 31.12
CA VAL A 100 -8.19 6.42 30.59
C VAL A 100 -7.58 7.81 30.57
N VAL A 101 -6.25 7.88 30.70
CA VAL A 101 -5.49 9.15 30.75
C VAL A 101 -5.16 9.63 29.34
N SER A 102 -4.84 8.71 28.45
CA SER A 102 -4.57 9.02 27.05
C SER A 102 -4.99 7.88 26.13
N VAL A 103 -5.32 8.25 24.90
CA VAL A 103 -5.74 7.35 23.83
C VAL A 103 -4.90 7.67 22.61
N THR A 104 -4.32 6.64 22.00
CA THR A 104 -3.59 6.74 20.74
C THR A 104 -4.25 5.83 19.71
N VAL A 105 -4.63 6.40 18.58
CA VAL A 105 -5.25 5.69 17.46
C VAL A 105 -4.31 5.78 16.26
N ALA A 106 -4.00 4.63 15.67
CA ALA A 106 -3.20 4.52 14.46
C ALA A 106 -4.00 3.82 13.35
N GLN A 107 -3.96 4.38 12.14
CA GLN A 107 -4.63 3.86 10.95
C GLN A 107 -3.72 4.12 9.73
N GLY A 108 -3.07 3.06 9.23
CA GLY A 108 -2.02 3.21 8.21
C GLY A 108 -0.89 4.13 8.70
N ASP A 109 -0.58 5.17 7.92
CA ASP A 109 0.44 6.17 8.28
C ASP A 109 -0.08 7.27 9.22
N ASN A 110 -1.40 7.35 9.43
CA ASN A 110 -1.99 8.36 10.30
C ASN A 110 -1.97 7.88 11.75
N ARG A 111 -1.52 8.75 12.65
CA ARG A 111 -1.56 8.52 14.09
C ARG A 111 -2.03 9.79 14.79
N ARG A 112 -2.95 9.64 15.74
CA ARG A 112 -3.37 10.71 16.62
C ARG A 112 -3.38 10.23 18.06
N SER A 113 -2.85 11.05 18.96
CA SER A 113 -2.94 10.85 20.40
C SER A 113 -3.75 11.98 21.03
N LEU A 114 -4.59 11.63 21.99
CA LEU A 114 -5.42 12.55 22.76
C LEU A 114 -5.24 12.25 24.24
N THR A 115 -4.91 13.28 25.02
CA THR A 115 -4.96 13.22 26.49
C THR A 115 -6.39 13.54 26.92
N CYS A 116 -6.97 12.67 27.74
CA CYS A 116 -8.34 12.87 28.22
C CYS A 116 -8.30 13.90 29.35
N ALA A 117 -8.96 15.05 29.16
CA ALA A 117 -9.19 16.00 30.23
C ALA A 117 -10.33 15.46 31.11
N ARG A 118 -10.05 15.27 32.40
CA ARG A 118 -11.07 14.97 33.40
C ARG A 118 -11.89 16.22 33.72
#